data_AF-A0A951ZAH4-F1
#
_entry.id   AF-A0A951ZAH4-F1
#
_cell.length_a   1.000
_cell.length_b   1.000
_cell.length_c   1.000
_cell.angle_alpha   90.00
_cell.angle_beta   90.00
_cell.angle_gamma   90.00
#
_symmetry.space_group_name_H-M   'P 1'
#
loop_
_entity.id
_entity.type
_entity.pdbx_description
1 polymer ?
#
loop_
_entity_poly.entity_id
_entity_poly.type
_entity_poly.pdbx_seq_one_letter_code
_entity_poly.pdbx_strand_id
1 'polypeptide(L)'
;MTGSARLILGGLLGSLALGMGSAQAAYIGTLEFIEPTGVVAATDTIPIWLRFTLDPNSDPLAFDAYTDAPYGLVPDSYSDIDFIDENGFFRWGSMTDLTNAIVNTSFTCSGTFTDVCSPAAYEFRFHIPDYGDPSAAPGMVIRSELTLAPGDSVDYLFGQFVPVGGSAPAGTYNFFGSALFIRVQGTGIGVSG
;
A
#
# COMPACT_ATOMS: atom_id res chain seq x y z
N MET A 1 -7.12 -29.98 -20.40
CA MET A 1 -7.35 -28.74 -21.16
C MET A 1 -6.51 -27.66 -20.49
N THR A 2 -5.40 -27.27 -21.10
CA THR A 2 -4.50 -26.21 -20.59
C THR A 2 -5.00 -24.88 -21.12
N GLY A 3 -5.78 -24.17 -20.31
CA GLY A 3 -6.11 -22.76 -20.56
C GLY A 3 -4.99 -21.88 -20.00
N SER A 4 -4.56 -20.88 -20.78
CA SER A 4 -3.57 -19.88 -20.34
C SER A 4 -4.28 -18.57 -20.03
N ALA A 5 -3.95 -17.95 -18.89
CA ALA A 5 -4.44 -16.62 -18.51
C ALA A 5 -3.38 -15.56 -18.84
N ARG A 6 -3.79 -14.40 -19.37
CA ARG A 6 -2.93 -13.24 -19.63
C ARG A 6 -3.15 -12.19 -18.55
N LEU A 7 -2.08 -11.70 -17.94
CA LEU A 7 -2.10 -10.68 -16.89
C LEU A 7 -1.72 -9.32 -17.47
N ILE A 8 -2.53 -8.28 -17.20
CA ILE A 8 -2.18 -6.88 -17.45
C ILE A 8 -2.40 -6.09 -16.15
N LEU A 9 -1.30 -5.80 -15.46
CA LEU A 9 -1.26 -4.87 -14.34
C LEU A 9 -1.08 -3.49 -14.93
N GLY A 10 -2.20 -2.79 -15.12
CA GLY A 10 -2.16 -1.40 -15.53
C GLY A 10 -1.68 -0.58 -14.35
N GLY A 11 -0.42 -0.12 -14.40
CA GLY A 11 0.09 0.83 -13.43
C GLY A 11 -0.70 2.12 -13.55
N LEU A 12 -1.61 2.39 -12.60
CA LEU A 12 -1.84 3.79 -12.26
C LEU A 12 -0.54 4.27 -11.62
N LEU A 13 0.02 5.36 -12.15
CA LEU A 13 0.92 6.22 -11.41
C LEU A 13 0.15 6.70 -10.18
N GLY A 14 0.23 5.93 -9.09
CA GLY A 14 -0.27 6.33 -7.78
C GLY A 14 0.73 7.30 -7.19
N SER A 15 0.61 8.58 -7.52
CA SER A 15 1.24 9.63 -6.73
C SER A 15 0.61 9.61 -5.33
N LEU A 16 1.44 9.45 -4.30
CA LEU A 16 1.05 9.80 -2.93
C LEU A 16 0.85 11.32 -2.89
N ALA A 17 -0.35 11.79 -3.27
CA ALA A 17 -0.73 13.19 -3.21
C ALA A 17 -1.40 13.43 -1.86
N LEU A 18 -0.62 13.87 -0.88
CA LEU A 18 -1.14 14.47 0.35
C LEU A 18 -1.42 15.95 0.06
N GLY A 19 -2.71 16.30 -0.05
CA GLY A 19 -3.24 17.67 0.07
C GLY A 19 -2.92 18.67 -1.06
N MET A 20 -3.95 19.17 -1.73
CA MET A 20 -3.87 20.43 -2.51
C MET A 20 -4.01 21.64 -1.58
N GLY A 21 -2.98 21.89 -0.77
CA GLY A 21 -2.68 23.20 -0.21
C GLY A 21 -1.31 23.62 -0.75
N SER A 22 -0.94 24.90 -0.73
CA SER A 22 0.43 25.32 -1.02
C SER A 22 1.37 24.94 0.15
N ALA A 23 1.48 23.64 0.40
CA ALA A 23 2.36 22.95 1.32
C ALA A 23 2.93 21.79 0.52
N GLN A 24 4.23 21.83 0.24
CA GLN A 24 4.91 20.77 -0.47
C GLN A 24 4.72 19.47 0.32
N ALA A 25 4.14 18.43 -0.28
CA ALA A 25 4.03 17.12 0.38
C ALA A 25 5.45 16.67 0.77
N ALA A 26 5.70 16.50 2.07
CA ALA A 26 7.03 16.20 2.59
C ALA A 26 7.63 14.93 1.95
N TYR A 27 6.78 13.98 1.57
CA TYR A 27 7.18 12.74 0.94
C TYR A 27 6.60 12.60 -0.47
N ILE A 28 7.49 12.44 -1.44
CA ILE A 28 7.13 12.18 -2.84
C ILE A 28 7.70 10.82 -3.20
N GLY A 29 6.87 9.92 -3.73
CA GLY A 29 7.34 8.61 -4.16
C GLY A 29 6.47 7.99 -5.23
N THR A 30 7.01 6.97 -5.88
CA THR A 30 6.37 6.19 -6.94
C THR A 30 6.18 4.76 -6.49
N LEU A 31 5.06 4.16 -6.89
CA LEU A 31 4.75 2.76 -6.67
C LEU A 31 4.54 2.07 -8.03
N GLU A 32 5.25 0.98 -8.26
CA GLU A 32 5.29 0.31 -9.56
C GLU A 32 5.27 -1.22 -9.42
N PHE A 33 4.61 -1.89 -10.36
CA PHE A 33 4.61 -3.35 -10.45
C PHE A 33 5.92 -3.83 -11.07
N ILE A 34 6.64 -4.72 -10.39
CA ILE A 34 7.93 -5.25 -10.88
C ILE A 34 7.70 -6.15 -12.11
N GLU A 35 6.65 -6.97 -12.07
CA GLU A 35 6.24 -7.84 -13.17
C GLU A 35 4.82 -7.46 -13.61
N PRO A 36 4.64 -6.44 -14.46
CA PRO A 36 3.32 -5.90 -14.75
C PRO A 36 2.48 -6.79 -15.67
N THR A 37 3.08 -7.79 -16.32
CA THR A 37 2.35 -8.70 -17.20
C THR A 37 2.93 -10.10 -17.12
N GLY A 38 2.10 -11.11 -17.37
CA GLY A 38 2.53 -12.51 -17.31
C GLY A 38 1.53 -13.44 -17.98
N VAL A 39 1.97 -14.67 -18.21
CA VAL A 39 1.09 -15.78 -18.59
C VAL A 39 1.26 -16.87 -17.55
N VAL A 40 0.14 -17.28 -16.97
CA VAL A 40 0.10 -18.29 -15.89
C VAL A 40 -0.86 -19.42 -16.24
N ALA A 41 -0.65 -20.58 -15.65
CA ALA A 41 -1.61 -21.67 -15.70
C ALA A 41 -2.82 -21.35 -14.83
N ALA A 42 -3.95 -22.00 -15.12
CA ALA A 42 -5.21 -21.80 -14.40
C ALA A 42 -5.11 -22.07 -12.88
N THR A 43 -4.17 -22.91 -12.46
CA THR A 43 -3.97 -23.32 -11.06
C THR A 43 -2.94 -22.50 -10.32
N ASP A 44 -2.26 -21.57 -11.00
CA ASP A 44 -1.12 -20.87 -10.42
C ASP A 44 -1.58 -19.78 -9.45
N THR A 45 -0.90 -19.73 -8.30
CA THR A 45 -0.92 -18.55 -7.44
C THR A 45 -0.01 -17.49 -8.03
N ILE A 46 -0.52 -16.27 -8.18
CA ILE A 46 0.19 -15.15 -8.81
C ILE A 46 0.72 -14.24 -7.71
N PRO A 47 2.04 -14.20 -7.45
CA PRO A 47 2.62 -13.23 -6.53
C PRO A 47 2.63 -11.84 -7.16
N ILE A 48 2.28 -10.82 -6.37
CA ILE A 48 2.28 -9.42 -6.80
C ILE A 48 3.39 -8.69 -6.07
N TRP A 49 4.46 -8.39 -6.81
CA TRP A 49 5.60 -7.63 -6.32
C TRP A 49 5.48 -6.17 -6.71
N LEU A 50 5.73 -5.29 -5.74
CA LEU A 50 5.75 -3.86 -5.93
C LEU A 50 7.12 -3.30 -5.56
N ARG A 51 7.50 -2.22 -6.23
CA ARG A 51 8.62 -1.36 -5.87
C ARG A 51 8.07 -0.01 -5.46
N PHE A 52 8.45 0.43 -4.26
CA PHE A 52 8.29 1.82 -3.85
C PHE A 52 9.63 2.54 -3.97
N THR A 53 9.65 3.68 -4.63
CA THR A 53 10.83 4.53 -4.80
C THR A 53 10.53 5.91 -4.21
N LEU A 54 11.40 6.39 -3.34
CA LEU A 54 11.33 7.76 -2.83
C LEU A 54 11.95 8.70 -3.87
N ASP A 55 11.26 9.77 -4.25
CA ASP A 55 11.74 10.72 -5.25
C ASP A 55 13.06 11.36 -4.77
N PRO A 56 14.05 11.58 -5.64
CA PRO A 56 15.30 12.26 -5.26
C PRO A 56 15.12 13.68 -4.70
N ASN A 57 13.99 14.34 -4.97
CA ASN A 57 13.65 15.67 -4.45
C ASN A 57 12.69 15.62 -3.24
N SER A 58 12.37 14.43 -2.75
CA SER A 58 11.59 14.22 -1.51
C SER A 58 12.43 14.52 -0.27
N ASP A 59 11.78 14.82 0.86
CA ASP A 59 12.45 14.69 2.16
C ASP A 59 12.76 13.21 2.44
N PRO A 60 13.84 12.90 3.19
CA PRO A 60 14.12 11.54 3.61
C PRO A 60 12.96 10.98 4.43
N LEU A 61 12.54 9.76 4.11
CA LEU A 61 11.53 9.05 4.90
C LEU A 61 12.27 8.27 5.99
N ALA A 62 12.13 8.69 7.24
CA ALA A 62 12.67 7.97 8.39
C ALA A 62 11.60 7.92 9.49
N PHE A 63 10.87 6.82 9.51
CA PHE A 63 9.79 6.58 10.45
C PHE A 63 10.13 5.37 11.33
N ASP A 64 9.94 5.48 12.65
CA ASP A 64 10.16 4.41 13.63
C ASP A 64 9.19 4.55 14.84
N ALA A 65 8.16 3.71 14.88
CA ALA A 65 7.16 3.67 15.95
C ALA A 65 7.66 3.05 17.27
N TYR A 66 8.91 2.58 17.34
CA TYR A 66 9.56 2.19 18.60
C TYR A 66 10.22 3.37 19.32
N THR A 67 10.30 4.54 18.67
CA THR A 67 10.80 5.79 19.26
C THR A 67 9.67 6.64 19.84
N ASP A 68 10.01 7.75 20.49
CA ASP A 68 9.01 8.69 20.98
C ASP A 68 8.28 9.39 19.81
N ALA A 69 7.00 9.69 19.99
CA ALA A 69 6.22 10.46 19.03
C ALA A 69 6.93 11.81 18.70
N PRO A 70 6.91 12.27 17.44
CA PRO A 70 6.07 11.82 16.32
C PRO A 70 6.68 10.69 15.47
N TYR A 71 7.57 9.87 16.04
CA TYR A 71 8.13 8.69 15.36
C TYR A 71 8.99 9.02 14.14
N GLY A 72 9.56 10.23 14.08
CA GLY A 72 10.29 10.74 12.92
C GLY A 72 9.40 11.33 11.81
N LEU A 73 8.08 11.31 11.97
CA LEU A 73 7.16 11.97 11.04
C LEU A 73 7.16 13.50 11.24
N VAL A 74 7.10 14.23 10.13
CA VAL A 74 6.97 15.69 10.14
C VAL A 74 5.51 16.10 10.40
N PRO A 75 5.23 17.20 11.13
CA PRO A 75 3.87 17.63 11.45
C PRO A 75 2.92 17.73 10.26
N ASP A 76 3.44 18.20 9.12
CA ASP A 76 2.67 18.37 7.89
C ASP A 76 2.16 17.03 7.32
N SER A 77 2.75 15.89 7.70
CA SER A 77 2.32 14.57 7.20
C SER A 77 1.12 13.99 7.96
N TYR A 78 0.70 14.62 9.06
CA TYR A 78 -0.48 14.21 9.84
C TYR A 78 -1.39 15.38 10.21
N SER A 79 -1.18 16.53 9.57
CA SER A 79 -2.14 17.61 9.49
C SER A 79 -3.05 17.42 8.27
N ASP A 80 -4.34 17.71 8.40
CA ASP A 80 -5.28 17.71 7.28
C ASP A 80 -5.43 16.33 6.59
N ILE A 81 -5.70 15.31 7.41
CA ILE A 81 -5.85 13.92 6.97
C ILE A 81 -7.29 13.41 7.18
N ASP A 82 -7.69 12.44 6.36
CA ASP A 82 -8.86 11.61 6.60
C ASP A 82 -8.59 10.61 7.73
N PHE A 83 -9.47 10.57 8.73
CA PHE A 83 -9.42 9.57 9.79
C PHE A 83 -10.82 9.03 10.12
N ILE A 84 -10.85 7.90 10.81
CA ILE A 84 -12.07 7.30 11.34
C ILE A 84 -12.14 7.64 12.83
N ASP A 85 -13.19 8.34 13.26
CA ASP A 85 -13.40 8.69 14.67
C ASP A 85 -13.81 7.47 15.52
N GLU A 86 -13.91 7.66 16.84
CA GLU A 86 -14.32 6.63 17.79
C GLU A 86 -15.72 6.02 17.50
N ASN A 87 -16.54 6.73 16.73
CA ASN A 87 -17.89 6.32 16.35
C ASN A 87 -17.91 5.66 14.95
N GLY A 88 -16.76 5.47 14.32
CA GLY A 88 -16.63 4.82 13.02
C GLY A 88 -16.92 5.74 11.83
N PHE A 89 -17.00 7.06 12.03
CA PHE A 89 -17.26 7.99 10.94
C PHE A 89 -15.97 8.56 10.37
N PHE A 90 -15.95 8.73 9.05
CA PHE A 90 -14.91 9.51 8.38
C PHE A 90 -15.01 10.99 8.78
N ARG A 91 -13.85 11.55 9.10
CA ARG A 91 -13.65 12.94 9.50
C ARG A 91 -12.37 13.44 8.87
N TRP A 92 -12.35 14.74 8.67
CA TRP A 92 -11.20 15.49 8.20
C TRP A 92 -10.64 16.32 9.37
N GLY A 93 -9.32 16.36 9.51
CA GLY A 93 -8.69 17.21 10.52
C GLY A 93 -7.24 16.82 10.79
N SER A 94 -6.71 17.38 11.87
CA SER A 94 -5.31 17.21 12.27
C SER A 94 -5.20 16.53 13.62
N MET A 95 -4.24 15.61 13.76
CA MET A 95 -3.89 15.03 15.07
C MET A 95 -2.80 15.88 15.73
N THR A 96 -2.94 16.20 17.02
CA THR A 96 -1.87 16.89 17.77
C THR A 96 -0.91 15.91 18.44
N ASP A 97 -1.42 14.75 18.83
CA ASP A 97 -0.65 13.76 19.59
C ASP A 97 -0.76 12.39 18.90
N LEU A 98 0.35 11.88 18.38
CA LEU A 98 0.40 10.54 17.79
C LEU A 98 0.66 9.50 18.88
N THR A 99 -0.11 8.42 18.84
CA THR A 99 0.01 7.28 19.77
C THR A 99 0.44 6.00 19.06
N ASN A 100 0.36 5.96 17.73
CA ASN A 100 0.83 4.86 16.93
C ASN A 100 1.04 5.31 15.48
N ALA A 101 1.93 4.62 14.78
CA ALA A 101 2.07 4.71 13.34
C ALA A 101 2.52 3.34 12.81
N ILE A 102 1.99 2.94 11.66
CA ILE A 102 2.37 1.71 10.97
C ILE A 102 2.29 1.92 9.46
N VAL A 103 3.17 1.27 8.71
CA VAL A 103 3.02 1.16 7.26
C VAL A 103 1.84 0.24 6.96
N ASN A 104 1.01 0.66 6.01
CA ASN A 104 -0.13 -0.10 5.56
C ASN A 104 -0.26 0.02 4.04
N THR A 105 -1.02 -0.90 3.46
CA THR A 105 -1.24 -0.96 2.03
C THR A 105 -2.70 -1.20 1.73
N SER A 106 -3.16 -0.76 0.57
CA SER A 106 -4.49 -1.07 0.06
C SER A 106 -4.44 -1.31 -1.44
N PHE A 107 -5.57 -1.74 -2.00
CA PHE A 107 -5.76 -1.77 -3.45
C PHE A 107 -7.13 -1.27 -3.82
N THR A 108 -7.27 -0.81 -5.06
CA THR A 108 -8.55 -0.40 -5.61
C THR A 108 -9.35 -1.61 -6.05
N CYS A 109 -10.60 -1.67 -5.61
CA CYS A 109 -11.62 -2.64 -6.01
C CYS A 109 -12.07 -2.49 -7.47
N SER A 110 -11.12 -2.55 -8.39
CA SER A 110 -11.29 -2.32 -9.82
C SER A 110 -10.45 -3.30 -10.63
N GLY A 111 -10.94 -3.71 -11.79
CA GLY A 111 -10.28 -4.66 -12.66
C GLY A 111 -11.12 -5.90 -12.87
N THR A 112 -10.46 -7.01 -13.19
CA THR A 112 -11.13 -8.30 -13.43
C THR A 112 -10.65 -9.40 -12.48
N PHE A 113 -9.70 -9.09 -11.57
CA PHE A 113 -9.32 -9.98 -10.49
C PHE A 113 -10.33 -10.01 -9.33
N THR A 114 -11.05 -8.91 -9.11
CA THR A 114 -12.07 -8.78 -8.07
C THR A 114 -13.41 -8.40 -8.69
N ASP A 115 -14.51 -8.75 -8.03
CA ASP A 115 -15.85 -8.24 -8.33
C ASP A 115 -16.22 -7.23 -7.24
N VAL A 116 -16.12 -5.94 -7.57
CA VAL A 116 -16.06 -4.85 -6.58
C VAL A 116 -14.89 -5.15 -5.61
N CYS A 117 -15.16 -5.55 -4.36
CA CYS A 117 -14.16 -5.95 -3.38
C CYS A 117 -14.29 -7.42 -2.97
N SER A 118 -15.12 -8.20 -3.65
CA SER A 118 -15.28 -9.62 -3.43
C SER A 118 -14.36 -10.43 -4.36
N PRO A 119 -13.97 -11.65 -3.97
CA PRO A 119 -13.24 -12.55 -4.86
C PRO A 119 -14.04 -12.81 -6.14
N ALA A 120 -13.37 -12.77 -7.29
CA ALA A 120 -13.93 -13.23 -8.56
C ALA A 120 -13.36 -14.63 -8.88
N ALA A 121 -12.63 -14.78 -9.98
CA ALA A 121 -11.89 -16.00 -10.28
C ALA A 121 -10.69 -16.23 -9.33
N TYR A 122 -10.23 -15.16 -8.69
CA TYR A 122 -9.13 -15.17 -7.74
C TYR A 122 -9.56 -14.49 -6.44
N GLU A 123 -8.97 -14.96 -5.33
CA GLU A 123 -8.98 -14.30 -4.04
C GLU A 123 -7.64 -13.58 -3.86
N PHE A 124 -7.67 -12.29 -3.53
CA PHE A 124 -6.46 -11.57 -3.13
C PHE A 124 -6.16 -11.84 -1.66
N ARG A 125 -4.90 -12.17 -1.37
CA ARG A 125 -4.39 -12.31 -0.01
C ARG A 125 -3.22 -11.37 0.18
N PHE A 126 -3.36 -10.40 1.07
CA PHE A 126 -2.26 -9.54 1.48
C PHE A 126 -1.12 -10.38 2.04
N HIS A 127 0.11 -10.01 1.69
CA HIS A 127 1.28 -10.59 2.33
C HIS A 127 1.47 -9.93 3.70
N ILE A 128 1.40 -10.75 4.75
CA ILE A 128 1.77 -10.34 6.11
C ILE A 128 3.14 -10.97 6.36
N PRO A 129 4.23 -10.19 6.32
CA PRO A 129 5.57 -10.73 6.51
C PRO A 129 5.76 -11.24 7.95
N ASP A 130 6.50 -12.33 8.09
CA ASP A 130 7.05 -12.74 9.38
C ASP A 130 8.39 -12.03 9.58
N TYR A 131 8.37 -10.91 10.31
CA TYR A 131 9.58 -10.13 10.58
C TYR A 131 10.59 -10.85 11.48
N GLY A 132 10.24 -12.00 12.07
CA GLY A 132 11.15 -12.86 12.82
C GLY A 132 11.92 -13.86 11.96
N ASP A 133 11.50 -14.07 10.70
CA ASP A 133 12.11 -15.03 9.78
C ASP A 133 12.88 -14.30 8.67
N PRO A 134 14.22 -14.34 8.64
CA PRO A 134 15.02 -13.69 7.61
C PRO A 134 14.87 -14.33 6.21
N SER A 135 14.24 -15.50 6.13
CA SER A 135 13.93 -16.17 4.86
C SER A 135 12.53 -15.83 4.32
N ALA A 136 11.69 -15.16 5.11
CA ALA A 136 10.38 -14.72 4.67
C ALA A 136 10.52 -13.65 3.57
N ALA A 137 9.61 -13.67 2.60
CA ALA A 137 9.54 -12.61 1.61
C ALA A 137 9.33 -11.24 2.30
N PRO A 138 10.00 -10.17 1.84
CA PRO A 138 9.79 -8.84 2.41
C PRO A 138 8.34 -8.39 2.20
N GLY A 139 7.78 -7.69 3.19
CA GLY A 139 6.45 -7.10 3.13
C GLY A 139 6.44 -5.70 3.74
N MET A 140 5.39 -4.95 3.42
CA MET A 140 5.20 -3.56 3.90
C MET A 140 4.04 -3.42 4.87
N VAL A 141 3.11 -4.38 4.91
CA VAL A 141 1.97 -4.32 5.83
C VAL A 141 2.48 -4.46 7.27
N ILE A 142 1.88 -3.71 8.19
CA ILE A 142 2.14 -3.69 9.65
C ILE A 142 3.61 -3.42 10.02
N ARG A 143 4.38 -2.76 9.15
CA ARG A 143 5.76 -2.37 9.44
C ARG A 143 5.77 -1.19 10.41
N SER A 144 6.47 -1.31 11.52
CA SER A 144 6.60 -0.23 12.52
C SER A 144 7.77 0.72 12.25
N GLU A 145 8.61 0.41 11.25
CA GLU A 145 9.75 1.25 10.88
C GLU A 145 9.99 1.23 9.36
N LEU A 146 10.39 2.36 8.80
CA LEU A 146 10.80 2.47 7.40
C LEU A 146 11.76 3.64 7.23
N THR A 147 12.95 3.34 6.72
CA THR A 147 13.98 4.32 6.40
C THR A 147 14.36 4.21 4.93
N LEU A 148 14.21 5.30 4.19
CA LEU A 148 14.59 5.44 2.78
C LEU A 148 15.20 6.83 2.58
N ALA A 149 16.40 6.90 2.01
CA ALA A 149 16.94 8.16 1.54
C ALA A 149 16.28 8.57 0.21
N PRO A 150 16.31 9.85 -0.17
CA PRO A 150 15.81 10.29 -1.47
C PRO A 150 16.53 9.54 -2.61
N GLY A 151 15.75 8.97 -3.54
CA GLY A 151 16.24 8.10 -4.62
C GLY A 151 16.33 6.62 -4.26
N ASP A 152 16.23 6.23 -2.99
CA ASP A 152 16.22 4.82 -2.59
C ASP A 152 14.91 4.14 -3.01
N SER A 153 15.00 2.83 -3.22
CA SER A 153 13.86 1.99 -3.57
C SER A 153 13.81 0.75 -2.70
N VAL A 154 12.60 0.25 -2.48
CA VAL A 154 12.35 -1.00 -1.78
C VAL A 154 11.35 -1.86 -2.53
N ASP A 155 11.74 -3.11 -2.74
CA ASP A 155 10.91 -4.14 -3.36
C ASP A 155 10.24 -4.95 -2.25
N TYR A 156 8.95 -5.21 -2.39
CA TYR A 156 8.20 -6.00 -1.43
C TYR A 156 7.10 -6.83 -2.10
N LEU A 157 6.81 -7.98 -1.49
CA LEU A 157 5.65 -8.77 -1.85
C LEU A 157 4.42 -8.07 -1.26
N PHE A 158 3.55 -7.57 -2.14
CA PHE A 158 2.30 -6.92 -1.74
C PHE A 158 1.25 -7.95 -1.31
N GLY A 159 1.19 -9.05 -2.04
CA GLY A 159 0.27 -10.13 -1.80
C GLY A 159 0.23 -11.09 -2.97
N GLN A 160 -0.84 -11.86 -3.05
CA GLN A 160 -1.00 -12.89 -4.07
C GLN A 160 -2.45 -13.05 -4.48
N PHE A 161 -2.67 -13.32 -5.76
CA PHE A 161 -3.96 -13.79 -6.27
C PHE A 161 -3.96 -15.32 -6.30
N VAL A 162 -4.85 -15.92 -5.52
CA VAL A 162 -5.03 -17.38 -5.43
C VAL A 162 -6.30 -17.77 -6.18
N PRO A 163 -6.27 -18.71 -7.14
CA PRO A 163 -7.47 -19.17 -7.84
C PRO A 163 -8.54 -19.68 -6.87
N VAL A 164 -9.76 -19.14 -6.97
CA VAL A 164 -10.90 -19.63 -6.19
C VAL A 164 -11.26 -21.04 -6.67
N GLY A 165 -11.44 -21.98 -5.73
CA GLY A 165 -11.72 -23.38 -6.06
C GLY A 165 -10.55 -24.14 -6.71
N GLY A 166 -9.34 -23.56 -6.68
CA GLY A 166 -8.10 -24.19 -7.17
C GLY A 166 -7.85 -24.06 -8.68
N SER A 167 -8.73 -23.40 -9.43
CA SER A 167 -8.54 -23.14 -10.86
C SER A 167 -9.33 -21.91 -11.32
N ALA A 168 -8.68 -21.03 -12.07
CA ALA A 168 -9.29 -19.86 -12.66
C ALA A 168 -9.63 -20.08 -14.16
N PRO A 169 -10.74 -19.54 -14.68
CA PRO A 169 -11.03 -19.57 -16.12
C PRO A 169 -9.91 -18.95 -16.95
N ALA A 170 -9.67 -19.47 -18.15
CA ALA A 170 -8.77 -18.84 -19.10
C ALA A 170 -9.31 -17.46 -19.51
N GLY A 171 -8.46 -16.45 -19.55
CA GLY A 171 -8.89 -15.08 -19.84
C GLY A 171 -7.78 -14.06 -19.62
N THR A 172 -8.13 -12.78 -19.79
CA THR A 172 -7.24 -11.67 -19.43
C THR A 172 -7.69 -11.10 -18.09
N TYR A 173 -6.77 -11.07 -17.13
CA TYR A 173 -7.02 -10.51 -15.80
C TYR A 173 -6.27 -9.20 -15.62
N ASN A 174 -6.96 -8.19 -15.06
CA ASN A 174 -6.43 -6.86 -14.86
C ASN A 174 -6.55 -6.44 -13.40
N PHE A 175 -5.49 -5.82 -12.90
CA PHE A 175 -5.44 -5.23 -11.56
C PHE A 175 -4.77 -3.85 -11.68
N PHE A 176 -5.46 -2.82 -11.19
CA PHE A 176 -5.21 -1.44 -11.65
C PHE A 176 -4.71 -0.47 -10.58
N GLY A 177 -4.71 -0.84 -9.30
CA GLY A 177 -4.32 0.12 -8.27
C GLY A 177 -3.93 -0.53 -6.97
N SER A 178 -2.76 -0.15 -6.48
CA SER A 178 -2.27 -0.40 -5.13
C SER A 178 -1.92 0.95 -4.49
N ALA A 179 -1.91 0.99 -3.17
CA ALA A 179 -1.44 2.14 -2.42
C ALA A 179 -0.58 1.67 -1.24
N LEU A 180 0.40 2.51 -0.89
CA LEU A 180 1.25 2.40 0.29
C LEU A 180 1.09 3.70 1.07
N PHE A 181 0.84 3.62 2.37
CA PHE A 181 0.65 4.78 3.22
C PHE A 181 1.04 4.47 4.66
N ILE A 182 1.35 5.51 5.44
CA ILE A 182 1.54 5.38 6.88
C ILE A 182 0.19 5.64 7.53
N ARG A 183 -0.35 4.63 8.22
CA ARG A 183 -1.53 4.78 9.05
C ARG A 183 -1.08 5.26 10.42
N VAL A 184 -1.55 6.44 10.81
CA VAL A 184 -1.34 6.99 12.15
C VAL A 184 -2.58 6.81 13.03
N GLN A 185 -2.37 6.79 14.34
CA GLN A 185 -3.41 6.90 15.37
C GLN A 185 -2.99 7.97 16.37
N GLY A 186 -3.95 8.64 16.96
CA GLY A 186 -3.66 9.78 17.83
C GLY A 186 -4.90 10.41 18.45
N THR A 187 -4.68 11.51 19.15
CA THR A 187 -5.71 12.32 19.80
C THR A 187 -5.56 13.81 19.43
N GLY A 188 -6.44 14.64 20.00
CA GLY A 188 -6.39 16.09 19.84
C GLY A 188 -6.74 16.55 18.43
N ILE A 189 -7.89 16.07 17.95
CA ILE A 189 -8.44 16.43 16.64
C ILE A 189 -8.77 17.92 16.62
N GLY A 190 -7.99 18.70 15.87
CA GLY A 190 -8.41 20.02 15.41
C GLY A 190 -9.27 19.85 14.17
N VAL A 191 -10.57 20.16 14.24
CA VAL A 191 -11.39 20.30 13.03
C VAL A 191 -10.97 21.61 12.35
N SER A 192 -10.39 21.52 11.16
CA SER A 192 -10.21 22.68 10.28
C SER A 192 -11.62 23.13 9.85
N GLY A 193 -12.04 24.29 10.38
CA GLY A 193 -13.32 24.93 10.05
C GLY A 193 -13.29 25.69 8.73
#